data_AF-A0A1E7FBC6-F1
#
_entry.id   AF-A0A1E7FBC6-F1
#
_cell.length_a   1.000
_cell.length_b   1.000
_cell.length_c   1.000
_cell.angle_alpha   90.00
_cell.angle_beta   90.00
_cell.angle_gamma   90.00
#
_symmetry.space_group_name_H-M   'P 1'
#
loop_
_entity.id
_entity.type
_entity.pdbx_description
1 polymer ?
#
loop_
_entity_poly.entity_id
_entity_poly.type
_entity_poly.pdbx_seq_one_letter_code
_entity_poly.pdbx_strand_id
1 'polypeptide(L)'
;MPSFPSYSSPNRGVRRCRSLVSSSWNERFLELVQFRDVNDHCFVPHEYQENPRLSQWVRKQRHQRKRKEGGLHSTLNDERQEMLTNVGFIWDSHQAQWQERYQSLELFQLTHGHCNVPSNFRDSSLSNWVKNQRKQYKLYLAEQKTTMNEERVNLLNSRGFNWNPRNLGV
;
A
#
# COMPACT_ATOMS: atom_id res chain seq x y z
N MET A 1 -14.96 52.59 59.16
CA MET A 1 -15.67 51.39 58.70
C MET A 1 -14.64 50.32 58.38
N PRO A 2 -14.63 49.15 59.07
CA PRO A 2 -13.67 48.10 58.79
C PRO A 2 -14.29 46.90 58.05
N SER A 3 -13.41 46.21 57.31
CA SER A 3 -13.49 44.82 56.82
C SER A 3 -14.15 44.54 55.47
N PHE A 4 -13.36 44.05 54.51
CA PHE A 4 -13.43 42.66 54.02
C PHE A 4 -12.06 42.20 53.47
N PRO A 5 -11.69 40.91 53.59
CA PRO A 5 -10.38 40.38 53.23
C PRO A 5 -10.34 39.93 51.77
N SER A 6 -9.31 40.30 51.01
CA SER A 6 -9.03 39.65 49.72
C SER A 6 -8.26 38.35 49.97
N TYR A 7 -8.99 37.25 49.82
CA TYR A 7 -8.47 35.89 49.88
C TYR A 7 -7.40 35.65 48.81
N SER A 8 -6.21 35.27 49.27
CA SER A 8 -5.31 34.43 48.49
C SER A 8 -5.93 33.02 48.38
N SER A 9 -6.08 32.52 47.17
CA SER A 9 -6.36 31.10 46.93
C SER A 9 -5.74 30.61 45.64
N PRO A 10 -5.36 29.33 45.59
CA PRO A 10 -4.05 28.94 45.15
C PRO A 10 -4.07 28.45 43.72
N ASN A 11 -2.88 28.55 43.13
CA ASN A 11 -2.39 27.84 41.97
C ASN A 11 -2.86 26.36 41.98
N ARG A 12 -4.01 26.09 41.36
CA ARG A 12 -4.41 24.73 41.00
C ARG A 12 -4.00 24.54 39.57
N GLY A 13 -2.86 23.88 39.40
CA GLY A 13 -2.38 23.39 38.12
C GLY A 13 -3.55 22.77 37.36
N VAL A 14 -3.93 23.44 36.28
CA VAL A 14 -4.90 22.95 35.31
C VAL A 14 -4.35 21.59 34.89
N ARG A 15 -5.00 20.52 35.35
CA ARG A 15 -4.79 19.19 34.80
C ARG A 15 -5.17 19.33 33.34
N ARG A 16 -4.14 19.49 32.50
CA ARG A 16 -4.24 19.50 31.06
C ARG A 16 -4.99 18.23 30.70
N CYS A 17 -6.27 18.38 30.36
CA CYS A 17 -7.11 17.29 29.91
C CYS A 17 -6.37 16.74 28.68
N ARG A 18 -5.72 15.59 28.84
CA ARG A 18 -5.06 14.91 27.74
C ARG A 18 -6.17 14.47 26.80
N SER A 19 -6.51 15.28 25.80
CA SER A 19 -7.17 14.80 24.58
C SER A 19 -6.19 13.95 23.73
N LEU A 20 -5.44 13.07 24.40
CA LEU A 20 -4.44 12.20 23.80
C LEU A 20 -5.08 10.86 23.42
N VAL A 21 -6.00 10.86 22.46
CA VAL A 21 -6.48 9.62 21.83
C VAL A 21 -6.54 9.78 20.31
N SER A 22 -5.42 9.41 19.66
CA SER A 22 -5.24 9.03 18.24
C SER A 22 -5.01 10.10 17.14
N SER A 23 -4.22 11.14 17.37
CA SER A 23 -4.00 12.17 16.33
C SER A 23 -3.23 11.66 15.09
N SER A 24 -2.16 10.85 15.24
CA SER A 24 -1.32 10.46 14.10
C SER A 24 -1.81 9.24 13.31
N TRP A 25 -2.49 8.28 13.94
CA TRP A 25 -3.02 7.11 13.21
C TRP A 25 -4.24 7.50 12.39
N ASN A 26 -5.17 8.26 12.98
CA ASN A 26 -6.38 8.71 12.29
C ASN A 26 -6.04 9.61 11.10
N GLU A 27 -5.06 10.51 11.26
CA GLU A 27 -4.56 11.34 10.16
C GLU A 27 -4.05 10.50 8.99
N ARG A 28 -3.17 9.52 9.24
CA ARG A 28 -2.67 8.64 8.16
C ARG A 28 -3.74 7.74 7.56
N PHE A 29 -4.73 7.33 8.35
CA PHE A 29 -5.89 6.61 7.85
C PHE A 29 -6.73 7.48 6.90
N LEU A 30 -6.99 8.74 7.25
CA LEU A 30 -7.69 9.67 6.38
C LEU A 30 -6.92 9.93 5.07
N GLU A 31 -5.60 10.04 5.13
CA GLU A 31 -4.78 10.15 3.91
C GLU A 31 -4.85 8.89 3.04
N LEU A 32 -4.94 7.70 3.63
CA LEU A 32 -5.17 6.46 2.87
C LEU A 32 -6.54 6.49 2.18
N VAL A 33 -7.58 6.98 2.86
CA VAL A 33 -8.93 7.14 2.28
C VAL A 33 -8.89 8.11 1.11
N GLN A 34 -8.24 9.28 1.27
CA GLN A 34 -8.06 10.24 0.17
C GLN A 34 -7.28 9.63 -1.00
N PHE A 35 -6.22 8.86 -0.72
CA PHE A 35 -5.49 8.14 -1.75
C PHE A 35 -6.40 7.18 -2.51
N ARG A 36 -7.24 6.42 -1.79
CA ARG A 36 -8.23 5.53 -2.41
C ARG A 36 -9.22 6.29 -3.27
N ASP A 37 -9.77 7.40 -2.80
CA ASP A 37 -10.79 8.16 -3.53
C ASP A 37 -10.24 8.70 -4.87
N VAL A 38 -8.95 9.02 -4.93
CA VAL A 38 -8.28 9.48 -6.16
C VAL A 38 -7.89 8.33 -7.09
N ASN A 39 -7.45 7.20 -6.55
CA ASN A 39 -6.86 6.11 -7.33
C ASN A 39 -7.79 4.90 -7.50
N ASP A 40 -8.97 4.92 -6.89
CA ASP A 40 -9.92 3.81 -6.77
C ASP A 40 -9.34 2.57 -6.05
N HIS A 41 -8.26 2.74 -5.27
CA HIS A 41 -7.59 1.64 -4.58
C HIS A 41 -6.68 2.05 -3.41
N CYS A 42 -6.36 1.10 -2.52
CA CYS A 42 -5.45 1.32 -1.39
C CYS A 42 -3.97 0.91 -1.65
N PHE A 43 -3.56 0.73 -2.90
CA PHE A 43 -2.18 0.40 -3.27
C PHE A 43 -1.27 1.63 -3.23
N VAL A 44 -0.86 2.03 -2.03
CA VAL A 44 0.12 3.10 -1.88
C VAL A 44 1.49 2.60 -2.37
N PRO A 45 2.13 3.25 -3.36
CA PRO A 45 3.45 2.89 -3.85
C PRO A 45 4.49 2.86 -2.73
N HIS A 46 5.49 2.00 -2.87
CA HIS A 46 6.57 1.91 -1.89
C HIS A 46 7.34 3.24 -1.78
N GLU A 47 7.60 3.88 -2.93
CA GLU A 47 8.26 5.17 -3.06
C GLU A 47 7.25 6.26 -3.46
N TYR A 48 6.20 6.40 -2.66
CA TYR A 48 5.21 7.47 -2.88
C TYR A 48 5.81 8.83 -2.52
N GLN A 49 6.23 9.60 -3.52
CA GLN A 49 6.98 10.85 -3.35
C GLN A 49 6.10 11.98 -2.81
N GLU A 50 4.83 11.98 -3.18
CA GLU A 50 3.82 12.95 -2.76
C GLU A 50 3.56 12.85 -1.26
N ASN A 51 3.61 11.64 -0.70
CA ASN A 51 3.47 11.43 0.73
C ASN A 51 4.27 10.22 1.24
N PRO A 52 5.59 10.40 1.51
CA PRO A 52 6.46 9.33 1.99
C PRO A 52 6.07 8.81 3.38
N ARG A 53 5.38 9.64 4.19
CA ARG A 53 4.91 9.25 5.52
C ARG A 53 3.76 8.25 5.42
N LEU A 54 2.88 8.40 4.43
CA LEU A 54 1.80 7.45 4.17
C LEU A 54 2.36 6.09 3.76
N SER A 55 3.32 6.04 2.81
CA SER A 55 3.92 4.76 2.38
C SER A 55 4.63 4.03 3.54
N GLN A 56 5.34 4.75 4.39
CA GLN A 56 5.94 4.21 5.62
C GLN A 56 4.87 3.70 6.60
N TRP A 57 3.79 4.44 6.79
CA TRP A 57 2.71 4.06 7.69
C TRP A 57 1.96 2.80 7.20
N VAL A 58 1.70 2.67 5.90
CA VAL A 58 1.12 1.47 5.26
C VAL A 58 1.98 0.23 5.55
N ARG A 59 3.30 0.34 5.35
CA ARG A 59 4.25 -0.74 5.67
C ARG A 59 4.22 -1.10 7.15
N LYS A 60 4.15 -0.09 8.02
CA LYS A 60 4.00 -0.29 9.46
C LYS A 60 2.71 -1.04 9.80
N GLN A 61 1.58 -0.76 9.16
CA GLN A 61 0.33 -1.50 9.42
C GLN A 61 0.49 -2.99 9.08
N ARG A 62 1.06 -3.32 7.91
CA ARG A 62 1.32 -4.72 7.52
C ARG A 62 2.24 -5.43 8.51
N HIS A 63 3.29 -4.76 8.98
CA HIS A 63 4.18 -5.30 10.00
C HIS A 63 3.48 -5.52 11.35
N GLN A 64 2.67 -4.55 11.79
CA GLN A 64 1.91 -4.66 13.05
C GLN A 64 0.85 -5.77 13.00
N ARG A 65 0.25 -6.02 11.83
CA ARG A 65 -0.63 -7.17 11.62
C ARG A 65 0.11 -8.50 11.79
N LYS A 66 1.26 -8.67 11.13
CA LYS A 66 2.09 -9.88 11.30
C LYS A 66 2.51 -10.12 12.75
N ARG A 67 2.87 -9.06 13.48
CA ARG A 67 3.19 -9.14 14.91
C ARG A 67 2.00 -9.63 15.73
N LYS A 68 0.81 -9.06 15.48
CA LYS A 68 -0.43 -9.47 16.15
C LYS A 68 -0.78 -10.94 15.87
N GLU A 69 -0.70 -11.37 14.61
CA GLU A 69 -0.93 -12.76 14.19
C GLU A 69 0.08 -13.73 14.83
N GLY A 70 1.32 -13.28 15.04
CA GLY A 70 2.36 -14.02 15.76
C GLY A 70 2.27 -13.94 17.30
N GLY A 71 1.19 -13.40 17.87
CA GLY A 71 1.00 -13.28 19.33
C GLY A 71 1.90 -12.24 20.01
N LEU A 72 2.58 -11.38 19.25
CA LEU A 72 3.42 -10.31 19.78
C LEU A 72 2.61 -9.05 20.03
N HIS A 73 3.06 -8.24 21.00
CA HIS A 73 2.46 -6.92 21.26
C HIS A 73 2.40 -6.07 19.98
N SER A 74 1.23 -5.55 19.64
CA SER A 74 1.00 -4.77 18.43
C SER A 74 0.21 -3.51 18.75
N THR A 75 0.51 -2.41 18.04
CA THR A 75 -0.28 -1.17 18.14
C THR A 75 -1.52 -1.19 17.25
N LEU A 76 -1.73 -2.29 16.51
CA LEU A 76 -2.90 -2.52 15.68
C LEU A 76 -3.96 -3.26 16.51
N ASN A 77 -4.90 -2.52 17.09
CA ASN A 77 -6.05 -3.11 17.76
C ASN A 77 -7.09 -3.61 16.73
N ASP A 78 -8.14 -4.30 17.19
CA ASP A 78 -9.18 -4.86 16.32
C ASP A 78 -9.92 -3.78 15.54
N GLU A 79 -10.31 -2.68 16.19
CA GLU A 79 -10.97 -1.54 15.57
C GLU A 79 -10.18 -0.98 14.39
N ARG A 80 -8.87 -0.71 14.55
CA ARG A 80 -8.01 -0.20 13.48
C ARG A 80 -7.86 -1.18 12.32
N GLN A 81 -7.79 -2.47 12.64
CA GLN A 81 -7.70 -3.53 11.64
C GLN A 81 -9.01 -3.63 10.83
N GLU A 82 -10.15 -3.51 11.50
CA GLU A 82 -11.47 -3.48 10.88
C GLU A 82 -11.62 -2.25 9.99
N MET A 83 -11.29 -1.05 10.49
CA MET A 83 -11.31 0.19 9.71
C MET A 83 -10.49 0.06 8.42
N LEU A 84 -9.27 -0.47 8.50
CA LEU A 84 -8.41 -0.70 7.35
C LEU A 84 -9.01 -1.72 6.39
N THR A 85 -9.57 -2.81 6.90
CA THR A 85 -10.20 -3.84 6.07
C THR A 85 -11.43 -3.30 5.33
N ASN A 86 -12.26 -2.50 5.99
CA ASN A 86 -13.47 -1.91 5.43
C ASN A 86 -13.18 -0.90 4.30
N VAL A 87 -12.04 -0.21 4.34
CA VAL A 87 -11.61 0.68 3.24
C VAL A 87 -10.88 -0.08 2.12
N GLY A 88 -10.81 -1.41 2.19
CA GLY A 88 -10.15 -2.23 1.18
C GLY A 88 -8.62 -2.21 1.28
N PHE A 89 -8.06 -2.04 2.48
CA PHE A 89 -6.61 -2.10 2.67
C PHE A 89 -6.04 -3.49 2.36
N ILE A 90 -4.98 -3.52 1.57
CA ILE A 90 -4.37 -4.78 1.12
C ILE A 90 -3.22 -5.13 2.04
N TRP A 91 -3.48 -6.16 2.84
CA TRP A 91 -2.59 -6.66 3.86
C TRP A 91 -1.47 -7.53 3.30
N ASP A 92 -1.74 -8.28 2.23
CA ASP A 92 -0.75 -9.09 1.55
C ASP A 92 0.25 -8.17 0.80
N SER A 93 1.50 -8.14 1.29
CA SER A 93 2.56 -7.34 0.70
C SER A 93 2.93 -7.78 -0.73
N HIS A 94 2.82 -9.07 -1.04
CA HIS A 94 3.11 -9.59 -2.38
C HIS A 94 2.00 -9.22 -3.37
N GLN A 95 0.74 -9.24 -2.94
CA GLN A 95 -0.38 -8.74 -3.73
C GLN A 95 -0.20 -7.25 -4.01
N ALA A 96 0.11 -6.46 -2.97
CA ALA A 96 0.30 -5.02 -3.12
C ALA A 96 1.46 -4.66 -4.06
N GLN A 97 2.60 -5.34 -3.93
CA GLN A 97 3.75 -5.12 -4.81
C GLN A 97 3.47 -5.54 -6.26
N TRP A 98 2.70 -6.61 -6.45
CA TRP A 98 2.32 -7.02 -7.79
C TRP A 98 1.45 -5.95 -8.47
N GLN A 99 0.48 -5.39 -7.75
CA GLN A 99 -0.37 -4.33 -8.31
C GLN A 99 0.41 -3.05 -8.64
N GLU A 100 1.31 -2.61 -7.76
CA GLU A 100 2.15 -1.43 -8.02
C GLU A 100 2.94 -1.58 -9.34
N ARG A 101 3.47 -2.79 -9.59
CA ARG A 101 4.18 -3.09 -10.83
C ARG A 101 3.25 -3.24 -12.03
N TYR A 102 2.06 -3.78 -11.82
CA TYR A 102 1.02 -3.79 -12.84
C TYR A 102 0.67 -2.36 -13.28
N GLN A 103 0.47 -1.41 -12.35
CA GLN A 103 0.24 0.01 -12.67
C GLN A 103 1.39 0.66 -13.42
N SER A 104 2.63 0.30 -13.04
CA SER A 104 3.81 0.74 -13.77
C SER A 104 3.80 0.24 -15.23
N LEU A 105 3.30 -0.98 -15.46
CA LEU A 105 3.08 -1.51 -16.81
C LEU A 105 1.93 -0.78 -17.54
N GLU A 106 0.85 -0.41 -16.85
CA GLU A 106 -0.24 0.38 -17.44
C GLU A 106 0.26 1.74 -17.94
N LEU A 107 1.06 2.43 -17.14
CA LEU A 107 1.69 3.69 -17.52
C LEU A 107 2.66 3.52 -18.70
N PHE A 108 3.43 2.42 -18.70
CA PHE A 108 4.29 2.09 -19.84
C PHE A 108 3.47 1.87 -21.12
N GLN A 109 2.35 1.13 -21.03
CA GLN A 109 1.46 0.89 -22.15
C GLN A 109 0.83 2.19 -22.66
N LEU A 110 0.37 3.07 -21.77
CA LEU A 110 -0.20 4.36 -22.14
C LEU A 110 0.79 5.23 -22.93
N THR A 111 2.08 5.15 -22.58
CA THR A 111 3.14 5.95 -23.22
C THR A 111 3.71 5.33 -24.50
N HIS A 112 3.73 4.00 -24.62
CA HIS A 112 4.35 3.30 -25.76
C HIS A 112 3.36 2.57 -26.68
N GLY A 113 2.08 2.49 -26.30
CA GLY A 113 1.03 1.77 -27.02
C GLY A 113 1.06 0.25 -26.85
N HIS A 114 2.01 -0.31 -26.10
CA HIS A 114 2.16 -1.76 -25.93
C HIS A 114 2.78 -2.14 -24.57
N CYS A 115 2.64 -3.39 -24.15
CA CYS A 115 3.25 -3.92 -22.92
C CYS A 115 4.64 -4.56 -23.12
N ASN A 116 5.28 -4.39 -24.30
CA ASN A 116 6.58 -4.97 -24.61
C ASN A 116 7.74 -4.17 -23.99
N VAL A 117 7.91 -4.28 -22.67
CA VAL A 117 9.00 -3.61 -21.95
C VAL A 117 10.37 -4.20 -22.35
N PRO A 118 11.33 -3.39 -22.85
CA PRO A 118 12.68 -3.84 -23.18
C PRO A 118 13.44 -4.36 -21.96
N SER A 119 14.36 -5.31 -22.17
CA SER A 119 15.14 -5.91 -21.08
C SER A 119 16.12 -4.96 -20.40
N ASN A 120 16.51 -3.88 -21.09
CA ASN A 120 17.40 -2.79 -20.67
C ASN A 120 16.63 -1.48 -20.44
N PHE A 121 15.31 -1.54 -20.24
CA PHE A 121 14.50 -0.35 -19.96
C PHE A 121 15.02 0.38 -18.71
N ARG A 122 14.92 1.72 -18.70
CA ARG A 122 15.48 2.58 -17.64
C ARG A 122 15.04 2.15 -16.24
N ASP A 123 13.77 1.75 -16.13
CA ASP A 123 13.24 1.14 -14.92
C ASP A 123 13.54 -0.37 -14.96
N SER A 124 14.67 -0.72 -14.35
CA SER A 124 15.09 -2.11 -14.20
C SER A 124 14.11 -2.92 -13.35
N SER A 125 13.35 -2.28 -12.45
CA SER A 125 12.38 -2.96 -11.60
C SER A 125 11.18 -3.45 -12.42
N LEU A 126 10.65 -2.61 -13.32
CA LEU A 126 9.58 -2.98 -14.23
C LEU A 126 10.03 -4.03 -15.25
N SER A 127 11.20 -3.85 -15.89
CA SER A 127 11.68 -4.81 -16.88
C SER A 127 11.96 -6.19 -16.27
N ASN A 128 12.50 -6.25 -15.04
CA ASN A 128 12.66 -7.50 -14.31
C ASN A 128 11.32 -8.11 -13.91
N TRP A 129 10.35 -7.30 -13.48
CA TRP A 129 9.00 -7.79 -13.15
C TRP A 129 8.31 -8.41 -14.36
N VAL A 130 8.38 -7.78 -15.54
CA VAL A 130 7.84 -8.32 -16.81
C VAL A 130 8.50 -9.66 -17.18
N LYS A 131 9.82 -9.76 -17.08
CA LYS A 131 10.54 -11.04 -17.29
C LYS A 131 10.06 -12.10 -16.30
N ASN A 132 9.86 -11.74 -15.04
CA ASN A 132 9.35 -12.66 -14.03
C ASN A 132 7.91 -13.11 -14.34
N GLN A 133 7.01 -12.22 -14.79
CA GLN A 133 5.64 -12.62 -15.18
C GLN A 133 5.68 -13.68 -16.26
N ARG A 134 6.50 -13.49 -17.31
CA ARG A 134 6.69 -14.49 -18.37
C ARG A 134 7.21 -15.83 -17.85
N LYS A 135 8.13 -15.82 -16.89
CA LYS A 135 8.61 -17.03 -16.21
C LYS A 135 7.50 -17.72 -15.40
N GLN A 136 6.77 -16.96 -14.58
CA GLN A 136 5.71 -17.49 -13.72
C GLN A 136 4.53 -18.04 -14.52
N TYR A 137 4.24 -17.46 -15.69
CA TYR A 137 3.21 -17.98 -16.60
C TYR A 137 3.58 -19.31 -17.24
N LYS A 138 4.86 -19.52 -17.59
CA LYS A 138 5.32 -20.85 -18.05
C LYS A 138 5.14 -21.92 -16.97
N LEU A 139 5.42 -21.57 -15.72
CA LEU A 139 5.19 -22.48 -14.58
C LEU A 139 3.69 -22.74 -14.39
N TYR A 140 2.85 -21.71 -14.54
CA TYR A 140 1.39 -21.82 -14.49
C TYR A 140 0.83 -22.78 -15.55
N LEU A 141 1.25 -22.63 -16.80
CA LEU A 141 0.84 -23.53 -17.89
C LEU A 141 1.33 -24.97 -17.72
N ALA A 142 2.46 -25.16 -17.01
CA ALA A 142 3.00 -26.48 -16.70
C ALA A 142 2.43 -27.08 -15.40
N GLU A 143 1.43 -26.44 -14.80
CA GLU A 143 0.83 -26.83 -13.50
C GLU A 143 1.85 -26.98 -12.37
N GLN A 144 2.96 -26.22 -12.45
CA GLN A 144 4.00 -26.20 -11.44
C GLN A 144 3.73 -25.12 -10.40
N LYS A 145 4.39 -25.23 -9.24
CA LYS A 145 4.33 -24.22 -8.18
C LYS A 145 4.75 -22.85 -8.72
N THR A 146 3.82 -21.90 -8.68
CA THR A 146 3.96 -20.56 -9.25
C THR A 146 3.28 -19.52 -8.36
N THR A 147 3.65 -18.25 -8.52
CA THR A 147 2.89 -17.12 -7.95
C THR A 147 1.88 -16.53 -8.93
N MET A 148 1.83 -17.03 -10.17
CA MET A 148 0.82 -16.66 -11.16
C MET A 148 -0.51 -17.33 -10.84
N ASN A 149 -1.61 -16.61 -11.03
CA ASN A 149 -2.97 -17.12 -10.89
C ASN A 149 -3.84 -16.62 -12.06
N GLU A 150 -5.05 -17.15 -12.16
CA GLU A 150 -5.99 -16.81 -13.25
C GLU A 150 -6.30 -15.31 -13.31
N GLU A 151 -6.52 -14.65 -12.16
CA GLU A 151 -6.78 -13.22 -12.08
C GLU A 151 -5.65 -12.38 -12.70
N ARG A 152 -4.39 -12.67 -12.33
CA ARG A 152 -3.20 -11.98 -12.85
C ARG A 152 -3.03 -12.22 -14.35
N VAL A 153 -3.32 -13.43 -14.82
CA VAL A 153 -3.30 -13.78 -16.25
C VAL A 153 -4.35 -12.96 -16.99
N ASN A 154 -5.58 -12.91 -16.49
CA ASN A 154 -6.69 -12.18 -17.12
C ASN A 154 -6.41 -10.68 -17.16
N LEU A 155 -5.90 -10.08 -16.08
CA LEU A 155 -5.48 -8.69 -16.03
C LEU A 155 -4.42 -8.38 -17.09
N LEU A 156 -3.34 -9.18 -17.16
CA LEU A 156 -2.29 -8.99 -18.16
C LEU A 156 -2.80 -9.21 -19.60
N ASN A 157 -3.65 -10.21 -19.83
CA ASN A 157 -4.25 -10.47 -21.14
C ASN A 157 -5.16 -9.34 -21.61
N SER A 158 -5.95 -8.75 -20.71
CA SER A 158 -6.82 -7.61 -21.02
C SER A 158 -6.06 -6.40 -21.58
N ARG A 159 -4.76 -6.33 -21.30
CA ARG A 159 -3.84 -5.28 -21.78
C ARG A 159 -3.01 -5.71 -22.98
N GLY A 160 -3.27 -6.88 -23.57
CA GLY A 160 -2.49 -7.38 -24.69
C GLY A 160 -1.05 -7.73 -24.31
N PHE A 161 -0.82 -8.17 -23.06
CA PHE A 161 0.52 -8.54 -22.60
C PHE A 161 1.08 -9.71 -23.43
N ASN A 162 2.21 -9.49 -24.08
CA ASN A 162 2.88 -10.54 -24.83
C ASN A 162 3.73 -11.44 -23.92
N TRP A 163 3.23 -12.66 -23.69
CA TRP A 163 3.90 -13.71 -22.92
C TRP A 163 5.15 -14.29 -23.61
N ASN A 164 5.25 -14.20 -24.95
CA ASN A 164 6.40 -14.67 -25.73
C ASN A 164 6.88 -13.61 -26.75
N PRO A 165 7.73 -12.66 -26.33
CA PRO A 165 8.22 -11.60 -27.22
C PRO A 165 9.20 -12.10 -28.29
N ARG A 166 9.75 -13.32 -28.17
CA ARG A 166 10.69 -13.87 -29.17
C ARG A 166 10.02 -14.27 -30.48
N ASN A 167 8.69 -14.38 -30.49
CA ASN A 167 7.91 -14.65 -31.69
C ASN A 167 7.58 -13.36 -32.48
N LEU A 168 8.08 -12.20 -32.05
CA LEU A 168 8.12 -11.00 -32.88
C LEU A 168 9.32 -11.15 -33.82
N GLY A 169 9.11 -11.92 -34.90
CA GLY A 169 10.01 -11.92 -36.03
C GLY A 169 10.09 -10.51 -36.58
N VAL A 170 11.29 -9.93 -36.52
CA VAL A 170 11.71 -8.82 -37.36
C VAL A 170 12.47 -9.42 -38.53
#